data_AF-A0A7W0GUA6-F1
#
_entry.id   AF-A0A7W0GUA6-F1
#
_cell.length_a   1.000
_cell.length_b   1.000
_cell.length_c   1.000
_cell.angle_alpha   90.00
_cell.angle_beta   90.00
_cell.angle_gamma   90.00
#
_symmetry.space_group_name_H-M   'P 1'
#
loop_
_entity.id
_entity.type
_entity.pdbx_description
1 polymer ?
#
loop_
_entity_poly.entity_id
_entity_poly.type
_entity_poly.pdbx_seq_one_letter_code
_entity_poly.pdbx_strand_id
1 'polypeptide(L)'
;MLYAIDAGRDALTVFDIPSGPNSGKMSVVGALGVDAGDLSGFDIDGTIGVAYATLTGSPSGKPTLYRIDLASGAATPIRLMAQSAPLVGIALAP
;
A
#
# COMPACT_ATOMS: atom_id res chain seq x y z
N MET A 1 4.31 -12.48 -8.15
CA MET A 1 3.32 -11.39 -8.13
C MET A 1 3.96 -10.11 -7.64
N LEU A 2 3.75 -9.01 -8.37
CA LEU A 2 4.17 -7.68 -7.97
C LEU A 2 2.91 -6.88 -7.62
N TYR A 3 2.89 -6.26 -6.45
CA TYR A 3 1.77 -5.43 -5.99
C TYR A 3 2.17 -3.95 -5.94
N ALA A 4 1.20 -3.07 -6.14
CA ALA A 4 1.37 -1.64 -5.94
C ALA A 4 0.09 -0.99 -5.41
N ILE A 5 0.24 0.17 -4.79
CA ILE A 5 -0.86 1.05 -4.43
C ILE A 5 -1.07 2.04 -5.56
N ASP A 6 -2.29 2.11 -6.07
CA ASP A 6 -2.73 3.17 -6.98
C ASP A 6 -3.45 4.25 -6.17
N ALA A 7 -2.73 5.33 -5.88
CA ALA A 7 -3.26 6.44 -5.08
C ALA A 7 -4.37 7.22 -5.80
N GLY A 8 -4.39 7.24 -7.14
CA GLY A 8 -5.45 7.90 -7.90
C GLY A 8 -6.77 7.14 -7.89
N ARG A 9 -6.73 5.85 -7.53
CA ARG A 9 -7.90 4.96 -7.46
C ARG A 9 -8.20 4.45 -6.05
N ASP A 10 -7.42 4.87 -5.05
CA ASP A 10 -7.48 4.35 -3.69
C ASP A 10 -7.55 2.82 -3.65
N ALA A 11 -6.67 2.15 -4.40
CA ALA A 11 -6.76 0.72 -4.63
C ALA A 11 -5.41 -0.01 -4.52
N LEU A 12 -5.46 -1.25 -4.03
CA LEU A 12 -4.39 -2.21 -4.24
C LEU A 12 -4.51 -2.77 -5.66
N THR A 13 -3.37 -2.86 -6.33
CA THR A 13 -3.26 -3.39 -7.68
C THR A 13 -2.17 -4.44 -7.78
N VAL A 14 -2.27 -5.28 -8.80
CA VAL A 14 -1.32 -6.37 -9.04
C VAL A 14 -0.88 -6.37 -10.50
N PHE A 15 0.43 -6.47 -10.67
CA PHE A 15 1.13 -6.73 -11.92
C PHE A 15 1.44 -8.23 -11.94
N ASP A 16 0.41 -9.04 -12.16
CA ASP A 16 0.56 -10.46 -12.49
C ASP A 16 -0.79 -11.03 -12.91
N ILE A 17 -1.04 -11.15 -14.23
CA ILE A 17 -1.91 -12.16 -14.87
C ILE A 17 -1.98 -11.93 -16.40
N PRO A 18 -1.92 -12.97 -17.27
CA PRO A 18 -1.40 -14.34 -17.11
C PRO A 18 0.05 -14.50 -17.61
N SER A 19 0.71 -13.42 -18.05
CA SER A 19 2.00 -13.43 -18.76
C SER A 19 3.19 -12.95 -17.92
N GLY A 20 3.08 -12.99 -16.59
CA GLY A 20 4.11 -12.57 -15.65
C GLY A 20 4.11 -11.08 -15.30
N PRO A 21 4.94 -10.67 -14.32
CA PRO A 21 4.91 -9.33 -13.73
C PRO A 21 5.36 -8.22 -14.68
N ASN A 22 6.11 -8.56 -15.74
CA ASN A 22 6.61 -7.61 -16.72
C ASN A 22 5.71 -7.49 -17.96
N SER A 23 4.47 -7.99 -17.88
CA SER A 23 3.54 -8.00 -19.02
C SER A 23 2.91 -6.65 -19.34
N GLY A 24 3.22 -5.61 -18.57
CA GLY A 24 2.65 -4.27 -18.71
C GLY A 24 1.15 -4.22 -18.37
N LYS A 25 0.60 -5.28 -17.79
CA LYS A 25 -0.80 -5.36 -17.37
C LYS A 25 -0.91 -5.18 -15.86
N MET A 26 -1.83 -4.32 -15.46
CA MET A 26 -2.15 -4.00 -14.07
C MET A 26 -3.63 -4.28 -13.86
N SER A 27 -3.98 -5.00 -12.81
CA SER A 27 -5.37 -5.26 -12.42
C SER A 27 -5.61 -4.75 -11.01
N VAL A 28 -6.83 -4.29 -10.74
CA VAL A 28 -7.25 -3.92 -9.39
C VAL A 28 -7.54 -5.19 -8.60
N VAL A 29 -6.94 -5.30 -7.42
CA VAL A 29 -7.25 -6.34 -6.43
C VAL A 29 -8.48 -5.94 -5.64
N GLY A 30 -8.50 -4.70 -5.14
CA GLY A 30 -9.63 -4.11 -4.44
C GLY A 30 -9.31 -2.75 -3.84
N ALA A 31 -10.34 -2.08 -3.30
CA ALA A 31 -10.22 -0.76 -2.72
C ALA A 31 -9.52 -0.81 -1.35
N LEU A 32 -8.74 0.23 -1.03
CA LEU A 32 -8.09 0.40 0.27
C LEU A 32 -9.10 0.72 1.38
N GLY A 33 -10.23 1.35 1.03
CA GLY A 33 -11.24 1.83 1.97
C GLY A 33 -10.83 3.11 2.72
N VAL A 34 -9.69 3.70 2.35
CA VAL A 34 -9.17 4.99 2.82
C VAL A 34 -8.59 5.73 1.62
N ASP A 35 -8.55 7.06 1.70
CA ASP A 35 -7.79 7.88 0.75
C ASP A 35 -6.29 7.60 0.95
N ALA A 36 -5.62 7.18 -0.12
CA ALA A 36 -4.19 6.93 -0.11
C ALA A 36 -3.40 8.23 0.10
N GLY A 37 -3.90 9.35 -0.44
CA GLY A 37 -3.20 10.63 -0.53
C GLY A 37 -1.83 10.48 -1.19
N ASP A 38 -0.84 11.18 -0.66
CA ASP A 38 0.56 10.91 -0.99
C ASP A 38 1.00 9.58 -0.37
N LEU A 39 1.41 8.64 -1.23
CA LEU A 39 2.01 7.37 -0.80
C LEU A 39 3.48 7.60 -0.46
N SER A 40 3.81 7.44 0.82
CA SER A 40 5.19 7.59 1.31
C SER A 40 6.00 6.30 1.28
N GLY A 41 5.36 5.13 1.17
CA GLY A 41 6.04 3.84 1.17
C GLY A 41 5.09 2.65 1.22
N PHE A 42 5.49 1.56 0.58
CA PHE A 42 4.77 0.29 0.54
C PHE A 42 5.80 -0.83 0.49
N ASP A 43 5.70 -1.80 1.40
CA ASP A 43 6.58 -2.96 1.44
C ASP A 43 5.84 -4.23 1.86
N ILE A 44 6.37 -5.38 1.46
CA ILE A 44 5.71 -6.67 1.58
C ILE A 44 6.66 -7.70 2.17
N ASP A 45 6.24 -8.34 3.25
CA ASP A 45 6.83 -9.58 3.69
C ASP A 45 6.30 -10.71 2.79
N GLY A 46 7.11 -11.07 1.80
CA GLY A 46 6.79 -12.13 0.85
C GLY A 46 6.73 -13.53 1.47
N THR A 47 7.23 -13.72 2.70
CA THR A 47 7.23 -15.04 3.36
C THR A 47 5.90 -15.35 4.03
N ILE A 48 5.25 -14.34 4.61
CA ILE A 48 3.97 -14.48 5.32
C ILE A 48 2.80 -13.78 4.59
N GLY A 49 3.05 -13.12 3.46
CA GLY A 49 2.03 -12.47 2.65
C GLY A 49 1.40 -11.24 3.33
N VAL A 50 2.17 -10.55 4.17
CA VAL A 50 1.71 -9.35 4.87
C VAL A 50 2.35 -8.12 4.24
N ALA A 51 1.53 -7.13 3.92
CA ALA A 51 1.99 -5.88 3.36
C ALA A 51 1.70 -4.70 4.28
N TYR A 52 2.55 -3.68 4.21
CA TYR A 52 2.44 -2.45 4.98
C TYR A 52 2.57 -1.24 4.07
N ALA A 53 1.78 -0.21 4.34
CA ALA A 53 1.83 1.04 3.60
C ALA A 53 1.77 2.23 4.56
N THR A 54 2.40 3.33 4.19
CA THR A 54 2.21 4.62 4.84
C THR A 54 1.46 5.55 3.92
N LEU A 55 0.24 5.91 4.32
CA LEU A 55 -0.70 6.72 3.56
C LEU A 55 -0.95 8.04 4.28
N THR A 56 -1.17 9.11 3.53
CA THR A 56 -1.34 10.47 4.08
C THR A 56 -2.75 11.03 3.92
N GLY A 57 -3.63 10.36 3.16
CA GLY A 57 -5.05 10.74 3.00
C GLY A 57 -5.91 10.55 4.27
N SER A 58 -5.29 10.28 5.42
CA SER A 58 -5.94 10.30 6.73
C SER A 58 -6.58 11.67 7.01
N PRO A 59 -7.76 11.75 7.66
CA PRO A 59 -8.38 13.03 8.05
C PRO A 59 -7.50 13.94 8.91
N SER A 60 -6.49 13.37 9.58
CA SER A 60 -5.51 14.13 10.37
C SER A 60 -4.46 14.86 9.54
N GLY A 61 -4.37 14.58 8.23
CA GLY A 61 -3.34 15.07 7.32
C GLY A 61 -1.92 14.54 7.63
N LYS A 62 -1.79 13.58 8.55
CA LYS A 62 -0.52 13.00 8.96
C LYS A 62 -0.33 11.61 8.36
N PRO A 63 0.92 11.21 8.04
CA PRO A 63 1.21 9.84 7.63
C PRO A 63 0.70 8.84 8.66
N THR A 64 0.00 7.81 8.20
CA THR A 64 -0.51 6.72 9.02
C THR A 64 0.00 5.41 8.45
N LEU A 65 0.54 4.55 9.31
CA LEU A 65 0.95 3.20 8.96
C LEU A 65 -0.27 2.27 8.93
N TYR A 66 -0.44 1.55 7.84
CA TYR A 66 -1.50 0.58 7.61
C TYR A 66 -0.92 -0.80 7.34
N ARG A 67 -1.65 -1.84 7.76
CA ARG A 67 -1.54 -3.18 7.19
C ARG A 67 -2.45 -3.26 5.97
N ILE A 68 -1.95 -3.81 4.87
CA ILE A 68 -2.72 -4.02 3.64
C ILE A 68 -2.97 -5.51 3.46
N ASP A 69 -4.23 -5.87 3.25
CA ASP A 69 -4.63 -7.23 2.90
C ASP A 69 -4.42 -7.45 1.38
N LEU A 70 -3.53 -8.37 1.02
CA LEU A 70 -3.16 -8.62 -0.39
C LEU A 70 -4.24 -9.36 -1.21
N ALA A 71 -5.26 -9.92 -0.57
CA ALA A 71 -6.34 -10.64 -1.24
C ALA A 71 -7.53 -9.73 -1.55
N SER A 72 -7.82 -8.76 -0.68
CA SER A 72 -8.97 -7.86 -0.78
C SER A 72 -8.61 -6.41 -1.06
N GLY A 73 -7.36 -6.01 -0.81
CA GLY A 73 -6.90 -4.62 -0.86
C GLY A 73 -7.18 -3.80 0.40
N ALA A 74 -7.92 -4.32 1.38
CA ALA A 74 -8.37 -3.54 2.53
C ALA A 74 -7.19 -3.03 3.39
N ALA A 75 -7.20 -1.73 3.72
CA ALA A 75 -6.24 -1.09 4.61
C ALA A 75 -6.75 -1.06 6.06
N THR A 76 -5.96 -1.56 7.00
CA THR A 76 -6.25 -1.51 8.44
C THR A 76 -5.24 -0.61 9.15
N PRO A 77 -5.66 0.48 9.83
CA PRO A 77 -4.73 1.40 10.48
C PRO A 77 -4.03 0.72 11.65
N ILE A 78 -2.71 0.91 11.75
CA ILE A 78 -1.88 0.44 12.86
C ILE A 78 -1.49 1.61 13.74
N ARG A 79 -0.94 2.68 13.15
CA ARG A 79 -0.37 3.79 13.91
C ARG A 79 -0.33 5.09 13.13
N LEU A 80 -0.77 6.17 13.78
CA LEU A 80 -0.54 7.53 13.33
C LEU A 80 0.93 7.93 13.61
N MET A 81 1.62 8.43 12.61
CA MET A 81 3.01 8.85 12.77
C MET A 81 3.06 10.19 13.53
N ALA A 82 3.91 10.27 14.56
CA ALA A 82 4.04 11.45 15.41
C ALA A 82 4.81 12.60 14.74
N GLN A 83 5.60 12.28 13.72
CA GLN A 83 6.45 13.21 13.00
C GLN A 83 5.66 14.04 11.99
N SER A 84 5.98 15.33 11.92
CA SER A 84 5.45 16.28 10.94
C SER A 84 6.29 16.35 9.66
N ALA A 85 7.52 15.84 9.70
CA ALA A 85 8.37 15.73 8.52
C ALA A 85 7.76 14.71 7.54
N PRO A 86 7.84 14.96 6.22
CA PRO A 86 7.38 14.01 5.22
C PRO A 86 8.06 12.66 5.42
N LEU A 87 7.27 11.59 5.47
CA LEU A 87 7.81 10.25 5.40
C LEU A 87 8.11 9.97 3.92
N VAL A 88 9.28 9.41 3.61
CA VAL A 88 9.75 9.21 2.23
C VAL A 88 9.93 7.75 1.85
N GLY A 89 9.86 6.84 2.82
CA GLY A 89 10.01 5.40 2.59
C GLY A 89 9.78 4.60 3.86
N ILE A 90 9.39 3.34 3.66
CA ILE A 90 9.44 2.27 4.67
C ILE A 90 10.11 1.05 4.04
N ALA A 91 10.75 0.24 4.87
CA ALA A 91 11.22 -1.08 4.48
C ALA A 91 11.04 -2.03 5.66
N LEU A 92 10.65 -3.26 5.37
CA LEU A 92 10.67 -4.36 6.32
C LEU A 92 12.10 -4.88 6.44
N ALA A 93 12.53 -5.12 7.68
CA ALA A 93 13.80 -5.77 7.92
C ALA A 93 13.71 -7.25 7.48
N PRO A 94 14.83 -7.84 7.03
CA PRO A 94 14.90 -9.25 6.64
C PRO A 94 14.71 -10.21 7.83
#